data_AF-A0A9P0NP38-F1
#
_entry.id   AF-A0A9P0NP38-F1
#
_cell.length_a   1.000
_cell.length_b   1.000
_cell.length_c   1.000
_cell.angle_alpha   90.00
_cell.angle_beta   90.00
_cell.angle_gamma   90.00
#
_symmetry.space_group_name_H-M   'P 1'
#
loop_
_entity.id
_entity.type
_entity.pdbx_description
1 polymer ?
#
loop_
_entity_poly.entity_id
_entity_poly.type
_entity_poly.pdbx_seq_one_letter_code
_entity_poly.pdbx_strand_id
1 'polypeptide(L)'
;MNVKLAAQIFSNSVAAGLKYYREYQKVPELENSLETENFSNLFNNIFDALNRKFPAEGIRQNSKDFKVLEDGITFINSWEQNLLDQKIMESEFLTKQTADGLRVTMKSTIELAKYLLQSGFRYVLSNKMNQDRLEVIY
;
A
#
# COMPACT_ATOMS: atom_id res chain seq x y z
N MET A 1 16.31 -10.68 4.33
CA MET A 1 15.07 -9.92 4.61
C MET A 1 13.89 -10.75 4.13
N ASN A 2 12.83 -10.93 4.93
CA ASN A 2 11.72 -11.83 4.57
C ASN A 2 10.44 -11.04 4.26
N VAL A 3 10.25 -10.67 3.00
CA VAL A 3 9.10 -9.87 2.52
C VAL A 3 7.77 -10.58 2.77
N LYS A 4 7.76 -11.92 2.75
CA LYS A 4 6.55 -12.72 3.01
C LYS A 4 5.97 -12.42 4.39
N LEU A 5 6.81 -12.30 5.43
CA LEU A 5 6.34 -12.00 6.78
C LEU A 5 5.74 -10.60 6.88
N ALA A 6 6.38 -9.60 6.25
CA ALA A 6 5.86 -8.23 6.22
C ALA A 6 4.50 -8.16 5.51
N ALA A 7 4.35 -8.84 4.37
CA ALA A 7 3.09 -8.91 3.64
C ALA A 7 1.98 -9.61 4.44
N GLN A 8 2.32 -10.62 5.26
CA GLN A 8 1.35 -11.31 6.11
C GLN A 8 0.83 -10.40 7.24
N ILE A 9 1.69 -9.57 7.83
CA ILE A 9 1.32 -8.64 8.91
C ILE A 9 0.30 -7.62 8.41
N PHE A 10 0.54 -7.00 7.25
CA PHE A 10 -0.36 -6.01 6.66
C PHE A 10 -1.36 -6.63 5.68
N SER A 11 -1.96 -7.77 6.03
CA SER A 11 -2.91 -8.46 5.16
C SER A 11 -4.36 -8.14 5.51
N ASN A 12 -5.26 -8.28 4.52
CA ASN A 12 -6.71 -8.21 4.74
C ASN A 12 -7.20 -9.19 5.82
N SER A 13 -6.53 -10.34 5.96
CA SER A 13 -6.89 -11.32 6.99
C SER A 13 -6.58 -10.85 8.41
N VAL A 14 -5.47 -10.13 8.61
CA VAL A 14 -5.12 -9.51 9.89
C VAL A 14 -6.09 -8.38 10.22
N ALA A 15 -6.40 -7.53 9.25
CA ALA A 15 -7.40 -6.46 9.41
C ALA A 15 -8.79 -7.03 9.80
N ALA A 16 -9.26 -8.07 9.12
CA ALA A 16 -10.50 -8.76 9.47
C ALA A 16 -10.46 -9.39 10.86
N GLY A 17 -9.29 -9.94 11.26
CA GLY A 17 -9.07 -10.46 12.60
C GLY A 17 -9.17 -9.38 13.68
N LEU A 18 -8.50 -8.25 13.51
CA LEU A 18 -8.57 -7.10 14.42
C LEU A 18 -10.02 -6.64 14.60
N LYS A 19 -10.76 -6.50 13.49
CA LYS A 19 -12.18 -6.18 13.52
C LYS A 19 -13.00 -7.19 14.30
N TYR A 20 -12.82 -8.48 14.00
CA TYR A 20 -13.57 -9.56 14.64
C TYR A 20 -13.36 -9.56 16.16
N TYR A 21 -12.11 -9.48 16.60
CA TYR A 21 -11.80 -9.51 18.03
C TYR A 21 -12.24 -8.23 18.76
N ARG A 22 -12.17 -7.06 18.11
CA ARG A 22 -12.67 -5.79 18.65
C ARG A 22 -14.19 -5.77 18.78
N GLU A 23 -14.91 -6.11 17.71
CA GLU A 23 -16.37 -5.88 17.62
C GLU A 23 -17.21 -7.04 18.14
N TYR A 24 -16.75 -8.29 17.94
CA TYR A 24 -17.55 -9.49 18.24
C TYR A 24 -17.08 -10.19 19.50
N GLN A 25 -15.77 -10.44 19.64
CA GLN A 25 -15.21 -11.05 20.85
C GLN A 25 -15.02 -10.03 21.98
N LYS A 26 -15.00 -8.73 21.65
CA LYS A 26 -14.85 -7.61 22.58
C LYS A 26 -13.62 -7.76 23.48
N VAL A 27 -12.49 -8.16 22.88
CA VAL A 27 -11.21 -8.30 23.57
C VAL A 27 -10.72 -6.92 24.02
N PRO A 28 -10.57 -6.65 25.34
CA PRO A 28 -10.20 -5.34 25.86
C PRO A 28 -8.90 -4.79 25.27
N GLU A 29 -7.90 -5.65 25.08
CA GLU A 29 -6.58 -5.29 24.54
C GLU A 29 -6.64 -4.78 23.09
N LEU A 30 -7.74 -5.04 22.38
CA LEU A 30 -7.94 -4.66 20.97
C LEU A 30 -9.04 -3.61 20.78
N GLU A 31 -9.55 -2.99 21.85
CA GLU A 31 -10.63 -1.99 21.77
C GLU A 31 -10.25 -0.80 20.86
N ASN A 32 -8.99 -0.38 20.86
CA ASN A 32 -8.47 0.76 20.11
C ASN A 32 -7.78 0.34 18.80
N SER A 33 -8.07 -0.85 18.27
CA SER A 33 -7.40 -1.40 17.07
C SER A 33 -7.93 -0.88 15.73
N LEU A 34 -8.90 0.04 15.72
CA LEU A 34 -9.53 0.53 14.48
C LEU A 34 -8.51 1.17 13.51
N GLU A 35 -7.63 2.02 14.02
CA GLU A 35 -6.63 2.66 13.17
C GLU A 35 -5.59 1.66 12.66
N THR A 36 -5.26 0.63 13.43
CA THR A 36 -4.37 -0.46 12.99
C THR A 36 -5.02 -1.33 11.91
N GLU A 37 -6.33 -1.57 12.00
CA GLU A 37 -7.11 -2.23 10.95
C GLU A 37 -7.08 -1.40 9.66
N ASN A 38 -7.40 -0.10 9.76
CA ASN A 38 -7.40 0.82 8.62
C ASN A 38 -6.02 0.89 7.95
N PHE A 39 -4.96 1.01 8.75
CA PHE A 39 -3.58 1.01 8.29
C PHE A 39 -3.24 -0.29 7.56
N SER A 40 -3.59 -1.44 8.13
CA SER A 40 -3.33 -2.76 7.52
C SER A 40 -4.05 -2.91 6.17
N ASN A 41 -5.31 -2.50 6.10
CA ASN A 41 -6.08 -2.51 4.85
C ASN A 41 -5.48 -1.58 3.79
N LEU A 42 -5.08 -0.36 4.18
CA LEU A 42 -4.45 0.60 3.28
C LEU A 42 -3.18 0.02 2.66
N PHE A 43 -2.27 -0.47 3.49
CA PHE A 43 -1.00 -1.03 3.01
C PHE A 43 -1.16 -2.33 2.23
N ASN A 44 -2.12 -3.21 2.60
CA ASN A 44 -2.48 -4.36 1.78
C ASN A 44 -2.86 -3.91 0.36
N ASN A 45 -3.78 -2.95 0.26
CA ASN A 45 -4.31 -2.51 -1.02
C ASN A 45 -3.24 -1.83 -1.88
N ILE A 46 -2.39 -0.99 -1.28
CA ILE A 46 -1.24 -0.37 -1.96
C ILE A 46 -0.31 -1.47 -2.49
N PHE A 47 0.05 -2.45 -1.65
CA PHE A 47 0.94 -3.54 -2.04
C PHE A 47 0.37 -4.36 -3.21
N ASP A 48 -0.93 -4.71 -3.15
CA ASP A 48 -1.61 -5.42 -4.23
C ASP A 48 -1.65 -4.61 -5.54
N ALA A 49 -1.94 -3.31 -5.46
CA ALA A 49 -1.94 -2.41 -6.62
C ALA A 49 -0.54 -2.29 -7.25
N LEU A 50 0.52 -2.30 -6.45
CA LEU A 50 1.91 -2.31 -6.90
C LEU A 50 2.42 -3.68 -7.37
N ASN A 51 1.63 -4.75 -7.21
CA ASN A 51 2.06 -6.13 -7.48
C ASN A 51 1.07 -6.96 -8.32
N ARG A 52 0.31 -6.33 -9.23
CA ARG A 52 -0.61 -7.03 -10.15
C ARG A 52 0.18 -7.96 -11.08
N LYS A 53 -0.09 -9.25 -11.01
CA LYS A 53 0.73 -10.34 -11.55
C LYS A 53 0.18 -10.99 -12.82
N PHE A 54 -1.15 -11.04 -12.97
CA PHE A 54 -1.80 -11.71 -14.10
C PHE A 54 -2.88 -10.83 -14.76
N PRO A 55 -3.24 -11.10 -16.04
CA PRO A 55 -4.12 -10.23 -16.82
C PRO A 55 -5.52 -9.99 -16.21
N ALA A 56 -6.03 -10.92 -15.41
CA ALA A 56 -7.33 -10.78 -14.76
C ALA A 56 -7.35 -9.68 -13.70
N GLU A 57 -6.21 -9.41 -13.05
CA GLU A 57 -6.05 -8.36 -12.03
C GLU A 57 -5.21 -7.16 -12.52
N GLY A 58 -4.70 -7.20 -13.75
CA GLY A 58 -3.89 -6.11 -14.30
C GLY A 58 -4.62 -4.76 -14.26
N ILE A 59 -3.86 -3.69 -14.08
CA ILE A 59 -4.38 -2.32 -14.03
C ILE A 59 -4.97 -1.98 -15.40
N ARG A 60 -6.22 -1.51 -15.42
CA ARG A 60 -6.99 -1.09 -16.61
C ARG A 60 -7.41 0.37 -16.50
N GLN A 61 -7.92 0.97 -17.58
CA GLN A 61 -8.27 2.40 -17.66
C GLN A 61 -9.09 2.91 -16.46
N ASN A 62 -10.03 2.11 -15.96
CA ASN A 62 -10.90 2.46 -14.83
C ASN A 62 -10.61 1.60 -13.59
N SER A 63 -9.37 1.13 -13.43
CA SER A 63 -9.02 0.32 -12.26
C SER A 63 -9.11 1.14 -10.98
N LYS A 64 -9.66 0.51 -9.94
CA LYS A 64 -9.61 1.03 -8.57
C LYS A 64 -8.17 1.20 -8.06
N ASP A 65 -7.20 0.53 -8.67
CA ASP A 65 -5.78 0.61 -8.29
C ASP A 65 -5.26 2.04 -8.35
N PHE A 66 -5.71 2.86 -9.32
CA PHE A 66 -5.32 4.27 -9.38
C PHE A 66 -5.75 5.02 -8.13
N LYS A 67 -7.01 4.83 -7.71
CA LYS A 67 -7.56 5.47 -6.51
C LYS A 67 -6.84 4.99 -5.25
N VAL A 68 -6.55 3.70 -5.15
CA VAL A 68 -5.78 3.12 -4.04
C VAL A 68 -4.41 3.78 -3.90
N LEU A 69 -3.68 3.95 -5.02
CA LEU A 69 -2.36 4.57 -5.01
C LEU A 69 -2.43 6.08 -4.72
N GLU A 70 -3.43 6.78 -5.26
CA GLU A 70 -3.69 8.20 -4.98
C GLU A 70 -4.02 8.41 -3.49
N ASP A 71 -4.87 7.56 -2.91
CA ASP A 71 -5.22 7.60 -1.49
C ASP A 71 -4.01 7.28 -0.60
N GLY A 72 -3.15 6.36 -1.02
CA GLY A 72 -1.88 6.08 -0.36
C GLY A 72 -0.94 7.29 -0.32
N ILE A 73 -0.83 8.02 -1.44
CA ILE A 73 -0.06 9.28 -1.50
C ILE A 73 -0.67 10.31 -0.54
N THR A 74 -1.99 10.50 -0.55
CA THR A 74 -2.68 11.43 0.34
C THR A 74 -2.47 11.06 1.81
N PHE A 75 -2.51 9.78 2.16
CA PHE A 75 -2.24 9.30 3.51
C PHE A 75 -0.83 9.65 3.97
N ILE A 76 0.20 9.36 3.16
CA ILE A 76 1.60 9.68 3.52
C ILE A 76 1.78 11.20 3.68
N ASN A 77 1.18 12.00 2.80
CA ASN A 77 1.25 13.46 2.91
C ASN A 77 0.58 13.98 4.19
N SER A 78 -0.58 13.43 4.56
CA SER A 78 -1.25 13.78 5.81
C SER A 78 -0.45 13.36 7.03
N TRP A 79 0.20 12.20 6.98
CA TRP A 79 1.05 11.71 8.07
C TRP A 79 2.30 12.58 8.24
N GLU A 80 2.95 12.98 7.14
CA GLU A 80 4.08 13.92 7.17
C GLU A 80 3.64 15.31 7.63
N GLN A 81 2.45 15.78 7.23
CA GLN A 81 1.92 17.05 7.71
C GLN A 81 1.72 17.04 9.24
N ASN A 82 1.29 15.92 9.83
CA ASN A 82 1.21 15.80 11.29
C ASN A 82 2.59 15.94 11.97
N LEU A 83 3.67 15.50 11.32
CA LEU A 83 5.04 15.72 11.81
C LEU A 83 5.42 17.21 11.71
N LEU A 84 5.13 17.85 10.57
CA LEU A 84 5.41 19.29 10.37
C LEU A 84 4.61 20.18 11.33
N ASP A 85 3.37 19.80 11.64
CA ASP A 85 2.50 20.45 12.61
C ASP A 85 2.87 20.13 14.07
N GLN A 86 3.93 19.35 14.32
CA GLN A 86 4.39 18.92 15.65
C GLN A 86 3.34 18.12 16.44
N LYS A 87 2.43 17.42 15.76
CA LYS A 87 1.43 16.53 16.38
C LYS A 87 1.98 15.14 16.71
N ILE A 88 3.08 14.76 16.06
CA ILE A 88 3.81 13.51 16.26
C ILE A 88 5.31 13.79 16.29
N MET A 89 6.08 12.87 16.87
CA MET A 89 7.54 12.91 16.90
C MET A 89 8.14 12.32 15.60
N GLU A 90 9.41 12.64 15.32
CA GLU A 90 10.13 12.08 14.17
C GLU A 90 10.19 10.54 14.20
N SER A 91 10.29 9.94 15.39
CA SER A 91 10.27 8.48 15.59
C SER A 91 8.92 7.81 15.26
N GLU A 92 7.86 8.61 15.13
CA GLU A 92 6.49 8.16 14.82
C GLU A 92 6.15 8.35 13.33
N PHE A 93 7.12 8.82 12.53
CA PHE A 93 7.01 8.93 11.09
C PHE A 93 8.04 8.01 10.40
N LEU A 94 7.83 7.80 9.11
CA LEU A 94 8.78 7.09 8.26
C LEU A 94 10.09 7.89 8.14
N THR A 95 11.20 7.22 7.85
CA THR A 95 12.40 7.95 7.41
C THR A 95 12.08 8.72 6.14
N LYS A 96 12.65 9.92 6.00
CA LYS A 96 12.42 10.78 4.82
C LYS A 96 12.63 10.04 3.50
N GLN A 97 13.68 9.23 3.41
CA GLN A 97 14.00 8.42 2.24
C GLN A 97 12.89 7.40 1.93
N THR A 98 12.30 6.78 2.95
CA THR A 98 11.21 5.82 2.78
C THR A 98 9.94 6.51 2.31
N ALA A 99 9.58 7.64 2.93
CA ALA A 99 8.40 8.43 2.54
C ALA A 99 8.51 8.93 1.09
N ASP A 100 9.66 9.48 0.71
CA ASP A 100 9.93 9.95 -0.65
C ASP A 100 9.92 8.80 -1.66
N GLY A 101 10.55 7.67 -1.31
CA GLY A 101 10.53 6.45 -2.12
C GLY A 101 9.11 5.96 -2.40
N LEU A 102 8.26 5.85 -1.37
CA LEU A 102 6.87 5.43 -1.51
C LEU A 102 6.06 6.38 -2.42
N ARG A 103 6.22 7.70 -2.23
CA ARG A 103 5.56 8.70 -3.08
C ARG A 103 5.97 8.58 -4.54
N VAL A 104 7.27 8.46 -4.79
CA VAL A 104 7.80 8.31 -6.16
C VAL A 104 7.30 7.01 -6.78
N THR A 105 7.36 5.88 -6.06
CA THR A 105 6.89 4.58 -6.56
C THR A 105 5.40 4.62 -6.93
N MET A 106 4.53 5.12 -6.04
CA MET A 106 3.10 5.20 -6.33
C MET A 106 2.81 6.15 -7.49
N LYS A 107 3.39 7.35 -7.50
CA LYS A 107 3.17 8.35 -8.55
C LYS A 107 3.65 7.86 -9.92
N SER A 108 4.87 7.33 -9.99
CA SER A 108 5.43 6.80 -11.24
C SER A 108 4.65 5.60 -11.76
N THR A 109 4.16 4.71 -10.87
CA THR A 109 3.29 3.60 -11.27
C THR A 109 1.99 4.10 -11.89
N ILE A 110 1.36 5.11 -11.28
CA ILE A 110 0.13 5.73 -11.82
C ILE A 110 0.40 6.33 -13.21
N GLU A 111 1.43 7.16 -13.34
CA GLU A 111 1.76 7.86 -14.59
C GLU A 111 2.13 6.89 -15.70
N LEU A 112 2.99 5.91 -15.42
CA LEU A 112 3.40 4.89 -16.38
C LEU A 112 2.22 4.01 -16.81
N ALA A 113 1.38 3.58 -15.86
CA ALA A 113 0.21 2.78 -16.20
C ALA A 113 -0.79 3.57 -17.06
N LYS A 114 -1.06 4.84 -16.74
CA LYS A 114 -1.91 5.72 -17.56
C LYS A 114 -1.35 5.88 -18.98
N TYR A 115 -0.04 6.14 -19.11
CA TYR A 115 0.64 6.26 -20.40
C TYR A 115 0.53 5.00 -21.25
N LEU A 116 0.80 3.83 -20.68
CA LEU A 116 0.71 2.55 -21.39
C LEU A 116 -0.74 2.26 -21.83
N LEU A 117 -1.72 2.48 -20.97
CA LEU A 117 -3.13 2.26 -21.34
C LEU A 117 -3.58 3.21 -22.47
N GLN A 118 -3.16 4.48 -22.42
CA GLN A 118 -3.38 5.44 -23.52
C GLN A 118 -2.67 5.04 -24.82
N SER A 119 -1.55 4.31 -24.72
CA SER A 119 -0.80 3.78 -25.87
C SER A 119 -1.43 2.52 -26.49
N GLY A 120 -2.60 2.08 -26.01
CA GLY A 120 -3.35 0.95 -26.59
C GLY A 120 -3.14 -0.39 -25.87
N PHE A 121 -2.38 -0.43 -24.78
CA PHE A 121 -2.26 -1.65 -23.97
C PHE A 121 -3.58 -1.92 -23.21
N ARG A 122 -4.05 -3.18 -23.22
CA ARG A 122 -5.32 -3.56 -22.58
C ARG A 122 -5.26 -3.54 -21.05
N TYR A 123 -4.08 -3.78 -20.48
CA TYR A 123 -3.81 -3.79 -19.05
C TYR A 123 -2.31 -3.63 -18.79
N VAL A 124 -1.95 -3.30 -17.55
CA VAL A 124 -0.56 -3.17 -17.07
C VAL A 124 -0.34 -4.09 -15.87
N LEU A 125 0.80 -4.79 -15.84
CA LEU A 125 1.19 -5.68 -14.75
C LEU A 125 2.26 -5.00 -13.90
N SER A 126 1.85 -4.39 -12.78
CA SER A 126 2.76 -3.65 -11.90
C SER A 126 3.81 -4.54 -11.23
N ASN A 127 3.58 -5.85 -11.12
CA ASN A 127 4.60 -6.80 -10.66
C ASN A 127 5.85 -6.89 -11.56
N LYS A 128 5.81 -6.30 -12.76
CA LYS A 128 6.97 -6.21 -13.66
C LYS A 128 7.79 -4.94 -13.44
N MET A 129 7.39 -4.08 -12.52
CA MET A 129 8.05 -2.81 -12.20
C MET A 129 8.94 -2.91 -10.95
N ASN A 130 9.15 -4.11 -10.40
CA ASN A 130 10.00 -4.35 -9.24
C ASN A 130 11.28 -5.12 -9.61
N GLN A 131 12.21 -5.21 -8.66
CA GLN A 131 13.49 -5.89 -8.83
C GLN A 131 13.47 -7.38 -8.44
N ASP A 132 12.31 -7.95 -8.09
CA ASP A 132 12.20 -9.34 -7.59
C ASP A 132 12.82 -10.34 -8.58
N ARG A 133 12.71 -10.08 -9.88
CA ARG A 133 13.29 -10.95 -10.91
C ARG A 133 14.81 -10.90 -10.95
N LEU A 134 15.42 -9.77 -10.56
CA LEU A 134 16.86 -9.67 -10.40
C LEU A 134 17.29 -10.39 -9.12
N GLU A 135 16.54 -10.24 -8.03
CA GLU A 135 16.84 -10.89 -6.75
C GLU A 135 16.78 -12.42 -6.81
N VAL A 136 15.96 -13.02 -7.68
CA VAL A 136 15.94 -14.49 -7.88
C VAL A 136 17.22 -15.02 -8.54
N ILE A 137 17.98 -14.17 -9.23
CA ILE A 137 19.23 -14.56 -9.90
C ILE A 137 20.40 -14.61 -8.89
N TYR A 138 20.32 -13.84 -7.80
CA TYR A 138 21.35 -13.74 -6.76
C TYR A 138 21.01 -14.58 -5.53
#